data_AF-A0A968SEI1-F1
#
_entry.id   AF-A0A968SEI1-F1
#
_cell.length_a   1.000
_cell.length_b   1.000
_cell.length_c   1.000
_cell.angle_alpha   90.00
_cell.angle_beta   90.00
_cell.angle_gamma   90.00
#
_symmetry.space_group_name_H-M   'P 1'
#
loop_
_entity.id
_entity.type
_entity.pdbx_description
1 polymer ?
#
loop_
_entity_poly.entity_id
_entity_poly.type
_entity_poly.pdbx_seq_one_letter_code
_entity_poly.pdbx_strand_id
1 'polypeptide(L)'
;MLVALQQIQVPSGQRVVLRDISWQDFETILEDLGSDRHSRIAYHQDSLEIMTPLPEHEVSKVLMTNFLEILLEELNLEFWSLGSTTFKDKFRRQGIEPDNCFYIANEAVVRGKDRLDLSIDPSPDLALEIDVTSRTHPEIYAALGVPELWQMEKGKLKIKLLHNGSYVEVVTSPNLPNFPLTEILPKYLDHAKSLGRNQTMRAFRAWVRAQI
;
A
#
# COMPACT_ATOMS: atom_id res chain seq x y z
N MET A 1 -34.37 1.98 12.92
CA MET A 1 -33.49 3.17 12.97
C MET A 1 -32.34 2.88 12.01
N LEU A 2 -32.18 3.68 10.97
CA LEU A 2 -31.05 3.55 10.03
C LEU A 2 -29.93 4.46 10.53
N VAL A 3 -28.70 3.94 10.63
CA VAL A 3 -27.50 4.70 10.97
C VAL A 3 -26.78 5.04 9.67
N ALA A 4 -26.53 6.32 9.40
CA ALA A 4 -25.75 6.73 8.24
C ALA A 4 -24.25 6.46 8.47
N LEU A 5 -23.50 6.12 7.43
CA LEU A 5 -22.06 5.83 7.56
C LEU A 5 -21.25 7.01 8.12
N GLN A 6 -21.64 8.25 7.81
CA GLN A 6 -21.02 9.46 8.34
C GLN A 6 -21.17 9.56 9.88
N GLN A 7 -22.09 8.80 10.49
CA GLN A 7 -22.27 8.73 11.93
C GLN A 7 -21.39 7.64 12.58
N ILE A 8 -20.73 6.79 11.78
CA ILE A 8 -19.80 5.77 12.27
C ILE A 8 -18.44 6.44 12.50
N GLN A 9 -18.10 6.65 13.76
CA GLN A 9 -16.75 7.08 14.15
C GLN A 9 -15.90 5.85 14.46
N VAL A 10 -14.81 5.69 13.72
CA VAL A 10 -13.80 4.64 13.96
C VAL A 10 -12.58 5.32 14.61
N PRO A 11 -12.34 5.11 15.93
CA PRO A 11 -11.18 5.68 16.60
C PRO A 11 -9.87 5.20 15.95
N SER A 12 -8.81 6.01 16.09
CA SER A 12 -7.47 5.65 15.59
C SER A 12 -7.01 4.30 16.18
N GLY A 13 -6.48 3.44 15.31
CA GLY A 13 -6.08 2.07 15.63
C GLY A 13 -7.22 1.05 15.69
N GLN A 14 -8.47 1.46 15.43
CA GLN A 14 -9.61 0.56 15.35
C GLN A 14 -10.07 0.34 13.91
N ARG A 15 -10.91 -0.70 13.75
CA ARG A 15 -11.58 -1.02 12.51
C ARG A 15 -13.04 -1.36 12.75
N VAL A 16 -13.86 -1.08 11.75
CA VAL A 16 -15.24 -1.55 11.65
C VAL A 16 -15.35 -2.47 10.45
N VAL A 17 -16.07 -3.57 10.62
CA VAL A 17 -16.38 -4.52 9.54
C VAL A 17 -17.89 -4.54 9.37
N LEU A 18 -18.36 -4.14 8.19
CA LEU A 18 -19.75 -4.21 7.76
C LEU A 18 -19.89 -5.45 6.87
N ARG A 19 -20.86 -6.31 7.19
CA ARG A 19 -21.13 -7.55 6.45
C ARG A 19 -22.38 -7.41 5.59
N ASP A 20 -22.52 -8.31 4.64
CA ASP A 20 -23.67 -8.37 3.72
C ASP A 20 -23.81 -7.09 2.89
N ILE A 21 -22.68 -6.46 2.57
CA ILE A 21 -22.60 -5.26 1.74
C ILE A 21 -22.49 -5.70 0.29
N SER A 22 -23.53 -5.44 -0.51
CA SER A 22 -23.48 -5.73 -1.94
C SER A 22 -22.45 -4.86 -2.65
N TRP A 23 -22.03 -5.25 -3.85
CA TRP A 23 -21.11 -4.42 -4.64
C TRP A 23 -21.69 -3.02 -4.91
N GLN A 24 -23.00 -2.94 -5.19
CA GLN A 24 -23.66 -1.66 -5.46
C GLN A 24 -23.66 -0.78 -4.22
N ASP A 25 -23.93 -1.36 -3.04
CA ASP A 25 -23.86 -0.63 -1.78
C ASP A 25 -22.42 -0.17 -1.51
N PHE A 26 -21.42 -1.03 -1.73
CA PHE A 26 -20.01 -0.65 -1.62
C PHE A 26 -19.66 0.57 -2.48
N GLU A 27 -20.07 0.59 -3.76
CA GLU A 27 -19.82 1.73 -4.65
C GLU A 27 -20.50 3.00 -4.15
N THR A 28 -21.76 2.94 -3.70
CA THR A 28 -22.47 4.09 -3.12
C THR A 28 -21.79 4.59 -1.83
N ILE A 29 -21.37 3.68 -0.96
CA ILE A 29 -20.66 4.02 0.28
C ILE A 29 -19.32 4.70 -0.04
N LEU A 30 -18.60 4.22 -1.04
CA LEU A 30 -17.33 4.80 -1.47
C LEU A 30 -17.50 6.23 -2.01
N GLU A 31 -18.56 6.47 -2.77
CA GLU A 31 -18.93 7.80 -3.25
C GLU A 31 -19.31 8.74 -2.10
N ASP A 32 -20.14 8.27 -1.16
CA ASP A 32 -20.59 9.05 0.00
C ASP A 32 -19.45 9.42 0.96
N LEU A 33 -18.46 8.53 1.12
CA LEU A 33 -17.29 8.77 1.96
C LEU A 33 -16.32 9.79 1.34
N GLY A 34 -16.31 9.90 0.00
CA GLY A 34 -15.41 10.80 -0.74
C GLY A 34 -13.92 10.46 -0.55
N SER A 35 -13.04 11.13 -1.29
CA SER A 35 -11.59 10.88 -1.27
C SER A 35 -10.84 11.57 -0.12
N ASP A 36 -11.46 12.52 0.58
CA ASP A 36 -10.83 13.33 1.65
C ASP A 36 -11.08 12.74 3.04
N ARG A 37 -10.92 11.43 3.17
CA ARG A 37 -11.18 10.69 4.42
C ARG A 37 -9.87 10.26 5.08
N HIS A 38 -9.86 10.26 6.41
CA HIS A 38 -8.74 9.74 7.20
C HIS A 38 -8.81 8.21 7.38
N SER A 39 -9.84 7.56 6.84
CA SER A 39 -10.05 6.12 6.94
C SER A 39 -9.68 5.40 5.64
N ARG A 40 -9.06 4.23 5.78
CA ARG A 40 -8.74 3.30 4.68
C ARG A 40 -9.81 2.23 4.57
N ILE A 41 -9.95 1.66 3.38
CA ILE A 41 -11.01 0.69 3.07
C ILE A 41 -10.47 -0.58 2.42
N ALA A 42 -11.13 -1.70 2.72
CA ALA A 42 -10.97 -2.97 2.01
C ALA A 42 -12.34 -3.62 1.83
N TYR A 43 -12.61 -4.15 0.63
CA TYR A 43 -13.84 -4.86 0.31
C TYR A 43 -13.52 -6.23 -0.29
N HIS A 44 -14.00 -7.28 0.39
CA HIS A 44 -13.78 -8.67 -0.01
C HIS A 44 -14.96 -9.53 0.44
N GLN A 45 -15.51 -10.32 -0.48
CA GLN A 45 -16.60 -11.28 -0.21
C GLN A 45 -17.76 -10.67 0.59
N ASP A 46 -18.33 -9.56 0.08
CA ASP A 46 -19.48 -8.86 0.68
C ASP A 46 -19.23 -8.28 2.08
N SER A 47 -17.96 -8.16 2.45
CA SER A 47 -17.50 -7.55 3.69
C SER A 47 -16.72 -6.26 3.37
N LEU A 48 -17.16 -5.14 3.93
CA LEU A 48 -16.47 -3.85 3.89
C LEU A 48 -15.76 -3.61 5.22
N GLU A 49 -14.44 -3.50 5.19
CA GLU A 49 -13.61 -3.06 6.31
C GLU A 49 -13.26 -1.58 6.16
N ILE A 50 -13.43 -0.82 7.24
CA ILE A 50 -13.03 0.60 7.35
C ILE A 50 -12.09 0.72 8.55
N MET A 51 -10.90 1.25 8.35
CA MET A 51 -9.90 1.42 9.40
C MET A 51 -9.40 2.85 9.51
N THR A 52 -9.07 3.30 10.72
CA THR A 52 -8.37 4.57 10.96
C THR A 52 -6.97 4.27 11.48
N PRO A 53 -5.89 4.64 10.78
CA PRO A 53 -4.53 4.27 11.18
C PRO A 53 -4.07 4.97 12.46
N LEU A 54 -3.08 4.38 13.14
CA LEU A 54 -2.34 4.99 14.26
C LEU A 54 -1.26 5.96 13.76
N PRO A 55 -0.80 6.92 14.57
CA PRO A 55 0.35 7.76 14.21
C PRO A 55 1.61 6.96 13.87
N GLU A 56 1.85 5.84 14.56
CA GLU A 56 2.98 4.93 14.26
C GLU A 56 2.89 4.33 12.85
N HIS A 57 1.67 3.99 12.42
CA HIS A 57 1.39 3.48 11.07
C HIS A 57 1.70 4.54 10.02
N GLU A 58 1.19 5.76 10.21
CA GLU A 58 1.42 6.88 9.30
C GLU A 58 2.91 7.24 9.17
N VAL A 59 3.64 7.30 10.29
CA VAL A 59 5.09 7.55 10.27
C VAL A 59 5.83 6.45 9.52
N SER A 60 5.52 5.18 9.78
CA SER A 60 6.19 4.05 9.14
C SER A 60 5.91 4.01 7.63
N LYS A 61 4.66 4.26 7.23
CA LYS A 61 4.22 4.36 5.83
C LYS A 61 4.97 5.44 5.07
N VAL A 62 5.05 6.66 5.63
CA VAL A 62 5.75 7.79 5.00
C VAL A 62 7.25 7.50 4.88
N LEU A 63 7.88 6.94 5.91
CA LEU A 63 9.30 6.61 5.87
C LEU A 63 9.60 5.51 4.85
N MET A 64 8.81 4.43 4.82
CA MET A 64 8.96 3.36 3.83
C MET A 64 8.75 3.86 2.41
N THR A 65 7.76 4.74 2.21
CA THR A 65 7.55 5.42 0.92
C THR A 65 8.79 6.22 0.53
N ASN A 66 9.32 7.06 1.41
CA ASN A 66 10.51 7.86 1.10
C ASN A 66 11.75 7.00 0.82
N PHE A 67 11.90 5.85 1.49
CA PHE A 67 13.00 4.92 1.17
C PHE A 67 12.85 4.32 -0.22
N LEU A 68 11.65 3.91 -0.61
CA LEU A 68 11.36 3.44 -1.96
C LEU A 68 11.62 4.52 -3.01
N GLU A 69 11.14 5.74 -2.79
CA GLU A 69 11.40 6.89 -3.67
C GLU A 69 12.90 7.15 -3.84
N ILE A 70 13.67 7.16 -2.75
CA ILE A 70 15.13 7.32 -2.80
C ILE A 70 15.78 6.20 -3.63
N LEU A 71 15.37 4.95 -3.43
CA LEU A 71 15.92 3.83 -4.20
C LEU A 71 15.64 3.99 -5.69
N LEU A 72 14.40 4.30 -6.05
CA LEU A 72 13.99 4.46 -7.45
C LEU A 72 14.67 5.67 -8.11
N GLU A 73 14.72 6.82 -7.44
CA GLU A 73 15.40 8.02 -7.92
C GLU A 73 16.91 7.79 -8.15
N GLU A 74 17.61 7.19 -7.19
CA GLU A 74 19.06 6.98 -7.30
C GLU A 74 19.42 5.90 -8.33
N LEU A 75 18.49 4.98 -8.62
CA LEU A 75 18.60 4.02 -9.72
C LEU A 75 18.13 4.59 -11.07
N ASN A 76 17.70 5.86 -11.12
CA ASN A 76 17.14 6.52 -12.29
C ASN A 76 15.97 5.73 -12.91
N LEU A 77 15.11 5.18 -12.05
CA LEU A 77 13.86 4.53 -12.40
C LEU A 77 12.72 5.52 -12.16
N GLU A 78 12.03 5.89 -13.24
CA GLU A 78 10.82 6.69 -13.12
C GLU A 78 9.72 5.90 -12.41
N PHE A 79 8.91 6.58 -11.60
CA PHE A 79 7.81 5.94 -10.91
C PHE A 79 6.66 6.92 -10.65
N TRP A 80 5.46 6.36 -10.47
CA TRP A 80 4.29 7.05 -9.93
C TRP A 80 3.75 6.31 -8.72
N SER A 81 3.49 7.04 -7.63
CA SER A 81 2.90 6.49 -6.42
C SER A 81 1.43 6.88 -6.26
N LEU A 82 0.54 5.92 -6.01
CA LEU A 82 -0.91 6.13 -5.93
C LEU A 82 -1.54 5.53 -4.66
N GLY A 83 -0.96 5.85 -3.51
CA GLY A 83 -1.37 5.31 -2.21
C GLY A 83 -2.71 5.77 -1.65
N SER A 84 -3.46 6.66 -2.31
CA SER A 84 -4.82 7.03 -1.90
C SER A 84 -5.88 6.58 -2.91
N THR A 85 -5.46 5.85 -3.95
CA THR A 85 -6.35 5.36 -4.99
C THR A 85 -6.95 4.03 -4.54
N THR A 86 -8.28 3.97 -4.46
CA THR A 86 -8.99 2.70 -4.29
C THR A 86 -8.95 1.93 -5.62
N PHE A 87 -8.22 0.83 -5.64
CA PHE A 87 -8.18 -0.10 -6.75
C PHE A 87 -9.34 -1.08 -6.63
N LYS A 88 -10.10 -1.27 -7.71
CA LYS A 88 -11.32 -2.09 -7.68
C LYS A 88 -11.48 -2.93 -8.95
N ASP A 89 -11.95 -4.16 -8.78
CA ASP A 89 -12.33 -5.08 -9.84
C ASP A 89 -13.78 -5.55 -9.60
N LYS A 90 -14.69 -5.05 -10.44
CA LYS A 90 -16.11 -5.35 -10.36
C LYS A 90 -16.44 -6.80 -10.65
N PHE A 91 -15.73 -7.44 -11.58
CA PHE A 91 -15.97 -8.84 -11.93
C PHE A 91 -15.59 -9.77 -10.78
N ARG A 92 -14.50 -9.47 -10.09
CA ARG A 92 -14.05 -10.24 -8.91
C ARG A 92 -14.70 -9.79 -7.61
N ARG A 93 -15.43 -8.67 -7.62
CA ARG A 93 -16.04 -8.03 -6.44
C ARG A 93 -15.01 -7.76 -5.34
N GLN A 94 -13.87 -7.19 -5.72
CA GLN A 94 -12.81 -6.85 -4.77
C GLN A 94 -12.40 -5.40 -4.93
N GLY A 95 -12.04 -4.77 -3.81
CA GLY A 95 -11.50 -3.43 -3.82
C GLY A 95 -10.61 -3.20 -2.61
N ILE A 96 -9.52 -2.47 -2.79
CA ILE A 96 -8.60 -2.12 -1.70
C ILE A 96 -7.96 -0.77 -1.96
N GLU A 97 -7.69 -0.07 -0.87
CA GLU A 97 -6.82 1.10 -0.88
C GLU A 97 -5.51 0.74 -0.17
N PRO A 98 -4.39 0.64 -0.91
CA PRO A 98 -3.10 0.31 -0.30
C PRO A 98 -2.61 1.45 0.57
N ASP A 99 -1.77 1.15 1.56
CA ASP A 99 -1.03 2.20 2.26
C ASP A 99 -0.18 3.02 1.27
N ASN A 100 0.53 2.33 0.37
CA ASN A 100 1.03 2.96 -0.86
C ASN A 100 1.19 1.94 -1.99
N CYS A 101 1.32 2.40 -3.23
CA CYS A 101 1.68 1.54 -4.35
C CYS A 101 2.52 2.32 -5.36
N PHE A 102 3.26 1.60 -6.20
CA PHE A 102 4.20 2.17 -7.16
C PHE A 102 3.98 1.52 -8.52
N TYR A 103 3.77 2.36 -9.52
CA TYR A 103 3.98 2.03 -10.93
C TYR A 103 5.42 2.38 -11.25
N ILE A 104 6.19 1.40 -11.68
CA ILE A 104 7.63 1.49 -11.98
C ILE A 104 7.82 1.09 -13.45
N ALA A 105 7.67 -0.19 -13.77
CA ALA A 105 7.71 -0.67 -15.15
C ALA A 105 6.49 -0.20 -15.95
N ASN A 106 5.34 -0.08 -15.28
CA ASN A 106 4.09 0.37 -15.88
C ASN A 106 3.88 1.90 -15.79
N GLU A 107 4.84 2.66 -15.26
CA GLU A 107 4.72 4.11 -15.04
C GLU A 107 4.30 4.84 -16.32
N ALA A 108 5.00 4.60 -17.44
CA ALA A 108 4.74 5.30 -18.70
C ALA A 108 3.34 5.03 -19.27
N VAL A 109 2.73 3.90 -18.92
CA VAL A 109 1.38 3.50 -19.35
C VAL A 109 0.31 4.27 -18.58
N VAL A 110 0.56 4.58 -17.31
CA VAL A 110 -0.38 5.29 -16.44
C VAL A 110 -0.14 6.80 -16.41
N ARG A 111 1.05 7.26 -16.80
CA ARG A 111 1.43 8.68 -16.82
C ARG A 111 0.38 9.55 -17.52
N GLY A 112 0.08 10.69 -16.90
CA GLY A 112 -0.91 11.68 -17.31
C GLY A 112 -2.37 11.31 -17.11
N LYS A 113 -2.71 10.12 -16.59
CA LYS A 113 -4.11 9.73 -16.38
C LYS A 113 -4.65 10.26 -15.05
N ASP A 114 -5.77 10.98 -15.11
CA ASP A 114 -6.50 11.46 -13.93
C ASP A 114 -7.30 10.35 -13.23
N ARG A 115 -7.62 9.27 -13.95
CA ARG A 115 -8.37 8.12 -13.46
C ARG A 115 -7.79 6.84 -14.03
N LEU A 116 -7.75 5.81 -13.20
CA LEU A 116 -7.33 4.46 -13.58
C LEU A 116 -8.51 3.50 -13.51
N ASP A 117 -8.59 2.61 -14.50
CA ASP A 117 -9.55 1.51 -14.56
C ASP A 117 -8.78 0.20 -14.73
N LEU A 118 -8.68 -0.60 -13.66
CA LEU A 118 -7.94 -1.86 -13.68
C LEU A 118 -8.51 -2.94 -14.61
N SER A 119 -9.65 -2.70 -15.26
CA SER A 119 -10.10 -3.57 -16.35
C SER A 119 -9.33 -3.36 -17.66
N ILE A 120 -8.63 -2.23 -17.81
CA ILE A 120 -7.86 -1.86 -19.01
C ILE A 120 -6.45 -1.36 -18.70
N ASP A 121 -6.26 -0.72 -17.56
CA ASP A 121 -4.98 -0.23 -17.06
C ASP A 121 -4.27 -1.32 -16.26
N PRO A 122 -2.93 -1.35 -16.28
CA PRO A 122 -2.19 -2.31 -15.47
C PRO A 122 -2.42 -2.05 -13.98
N SER A 123 -2.29 -3.09 -13.17
CA SER A 123 -2.12 -2.95 -11.72
C SER A 123 -0.80 -2.24 -11.41
N PRO A 124 -0.62 -1.67 -10.19
CA PRO A 124 0.70 -1.22 -9.77
C PRO A 124 1.70 -2.38 -9.78
N ASP A 125 2.97 -2.08 -10.01
CA ASP A 125 4.07 -3.07 -10.01
C ASP A 125 4.41 -3.53 -8.58
N LEU A 126 4.20 -2.65 -7.61
CA LEU A 126 4.48 -2.89 -6.20
C LEU A 126 3.40 -2.26 -5.32
N ALA A 127 2.80 -3.04 -4.43
CA ALA A 127 2.00 -2.54 -3.31
C ALA A 127 2.81 -2.59 -2.00
N LEU A 128 2.59 -1.61 -1.13
CA LEU A 128 3.20 -1.47 0.20
C LEU A 128 2.09 -1.42 1.24
N GLU A 129 2.23 -2.23 2.29
CA GLU A 129 1.32 -2.28 3.44
C GLU A 129 2.11 -2.27 4.76
N ILE A 130 1.59 -1.55 5.75
CA ILE A 130 2.14 -1.44 7.09
C ILE A 130 1.17 -2.08 8.10
N ASP A 131 1.50 -3.26 8.59
CA ASP A 131 0.66 -4.00 9.53
C ASP A 131 1.04 -3.64 10.99
N VAL A 132 0.49 -2.52 11.49
CA VAL A 132 0.59 -2.14 12.93
C VAL A 132 -0.55 -2.75 13.73
N THR A 133 -1.80 -2.47 13.34
CA THR A 133 -3.01 -2.89 14.07
C THR A 133 -4.02 -3.65 13.22
N SER A 134 -3.95 -3.50 11.90
CA SER A 134 -4.75 -4.21 10.91
C SER A 134 -3.90 -5.28 10.21
N ARG A 135 -4.58 -6.26 9.61
CA ARG A 135 -3.93 -7.25 8.75
C ARG A 135 -4.09 -6.79 7.32
N THR A 136 -3.02 -6.91 6.54
CA THR A 136 -3.10 -6.84 5.08
C THR A 136 -4.11 -7.87 4.54
N HIS A 137 -4.70 -7.60 3.37
CA HIS A 137 -5.51 -8.52 2.58
C HIS A 137 -4.78 -8.99 1.29
N PRO A 138 -3.79 -9.91 1.38
CA PRO A 138 -3.04 -10.38 0.21
C PRO A 138 -3.93 -10.97 -0.88
N GLU A 139 -5.04 -11.59 -0.52
CA GLU A 139 -6.01 -12.16 -1.45
C GLU A 139 -6.61 -11.10 -2.41
N ILE A 140 -6.81 -9.87 -1.93
CA ILE A 140 -7.32 -8.78 -2.76
C ILE A 140 -6.27 -8.34 -3.77
N TYR A 141 -5.03 -8.13 -3.33
CA TYR A 141 -3.94 -7.78 -4.24
C TYR A 141 -3.67 -8.87 -5.29
N ALA A 142 -3.76 -10.15 -4.89
CA ALA A 142 -3.60 -11.27 -5.82
C ALA A 142 -4.71 -11.30 -6.87
N ALA A 143 -5.95 -11.02 -6.46
CA ALA A 143 -7.09 -10.92 -7.38
C ALA A 143 -6.99 -9.72 -8.32
N LEU A 144 -6.45 -8.59 -7.84
CA LEU A 144 -6.17 -7.40 -8.63
C LEU A 144 -4.91 -7.54 -9.52
N GLY A 145 -4.16 -8.64 -9.38
CA GLY A 145 -3.01 -8.94 -10.24
C GLY A 145 -1.71 -8.21 -9.89
N VAL A 146 -1.61 -7.61 -8.70
CA VAL A 146 -0.39 -6.89 -8.29
C VAL A 146 0.78 -7.87 -8.14
N PRO A 147 1.88 -7.73 -8.90
CA PRO A 147 2.91 -8.76 -8.97
C PRO A 147 3.80 -8.82 -7.72
N GLU A 148 4.03 -7.70 -7.03
CA GLU A 148 4.84 -7.63 -5.81
C GLU A 148 4.10 -6.92 -4.67
N LEU A 149 4.15 -7.51 -3.47
CA LEU A 149 3.53 -6.98 -2.26
C LEU A 149 4.56 -6.94 -1.12
N TRP A 150 4.86 -5.74 -0.64
CA TRP A 150 5.70 -5.50 0.53
C TRP A 150 4.83 -5.31 1.76
N GLN A 151 5.12 -6.06 2.81
CA GLN A 151 4.41 -5.99 4.09
C GLN A 151 5.39 -5.72 5.21
N MET A 152 5.23 -4.60 5.91
CA MET A 152 5.93 -4.32 7.16
C MET A 152 5.11 -4.86 8.32
N GLU A 153 5.47 -6.05 8.84
CA GLU A 153 4.78 -6.67 9.97
C GLU A 153 5.75 -6.79 11.15
N LYS A 154 5.39 -6.25 12.33
CA LYS A 154 6.18 -6.36 13.58
C LYS A 154 7.65 -5.94 13.40
N GLY A 155 7.86 -4.84 12.69
CA GLY A 155 9.20 -4.30 12.42
C GLY A 155 10.04 -5.11 11.43
N LYS A 156 9.43 -6.02 10.66
CA LYS A 156 10.11 -6.80 9.62
C LYS A 156 9.45 -6.55 8.27
N LEU A 157 10.27 -6.35 7.25
CA LEU A 157 9.81 -6.32 5.87
C LEU A 157 9.71 -7.74 5.32
N LYS A 158 8.54 -8.10 4.80
CA LYS A 158 8.31 -9.28 3.98
C LYS A 158 8.08 -8.84 2.54
N ILE A 159 8.82 -9.42 1.61
CA ILE A 159 8.63 -9.20 0.17
C ILE A 159 7.91 -10.43 -0.38
N LYS A 160 6.80 -10.24 -1.08
CA LYS A 160 6.00 -11.34 -1.61
C LYS A 160 5.75 -11.15 -3.09
N LEU A 161 5.87 -12.24 -3.85
CA LEU A 161 5.58 -12.26 -5.29
C LEU A 161 4.33 -13.07 -5.58
N LEU A 162 3.51 -12.55 -6.49
CA LEU A 162 2.33 -13.22 -6.96
C LEU A 162 2.75 -14.38 -7.88
N HIS A 163 2.42 -15.60 -7.47
CA HIS A 163 2.64 -16.82 -8.23
C HIS A 163 1.38 -17.67 -8.24
N ASN A 164 0.86 -17.98 -9.43
CA ASN A 164 -0.34 -18.79 -9.63
C ASN A 164 -1.55 -18.36 -8.77
N GLY A 165 -1.78 -17.05 -8.65
CA GLY A 165 -2.91 -16.49 -7.89
C GLY A 165 -2.72 -16.42 -6.37
N SER A 166 -1.50 -16.65 -5.87
CA SER A 166 -1.16 -16.57 -4.45
C SER A 166 0.20 -15.95 -4.22
N TYR A 167 0.41 -15.33 -3.07
CA TYR A 167 1.69 -14.72 -2.73
C TYR A 167 2.66 -15.69 -2.09
N VAL A 168 3.91 -15.70 -2.59
CA VAL A 168 5.04 -16.44 -2.02
C VAL A 168 6.08 -15.45 -1.52
N GLU A 169 6.56 -15.63 -0.29
CA GLU A 169 7.61 -14.79 0.29
C GLU A 169 8.97 -15.05 -0.37
N VAL A 170 9.68 -13.98 -0.69
CA VAL A 170 11.01 -13.99 -1.29
C VAL A 170 11.93 -13.03 -0.53
N VAL A 171 13.24 -13.22 -0.69
CA VAL A 171 14.26 -12.36 -0.06
C VAL A 171 14.70 -11.20 -0.95
N THR A 172 14.47 -11.28 -2.26
CA THR A 172 14.95 -10.29 -3.24
C THR A 172 13.77 -9.76 -4.03
N SER A 173 13.67 -8.43 -4.11
CA SER A 173 12.68 -7.74 -4.95
C SER A 173 13.09 -7.81 -6.42
N PRO A 174 12.22 -8.23 -7.36
CA PRO A 174 12.47 -8.12 -8.79
C PRO A 174 12.59 -6.68 -9.27
N ASN A 175 11.86 -5.75 -8.64
CA ASN A 175 11.95 -4.32 -8.95
C ASN A 175 13.27 -3.71 -8.44
N LEU A 176 13.89 -4.29 -7.40
CA LEU A 176 15.08 -3.77 -6.71
C LEU A 176 16.07 -4.90 -6.33
N PRO A 177 16.63 -5.64 -7.30
CA PRO A 177 17.28 -6.93 -7.05
C PRO A 177 18.64 -6.85 -6.32
N ASN A 178 19.30 -5.71 -6.36
CA ASN A 178 20.68 -5.56 -5.87
C ASN A 178 20.78 -5.06 -4.42
N PHE A 179 19.64 -4.95 -3.72
CA PHE A 179 19.61 -4.39 -2.36
C PHE A 179 19.14 -5.42 -1.33
N PRO A 180 19.79 -5.52 -0.16
CA PRO A 180 19.35 -6.36 0.95
C PRO A 180 18.19 -5.69 1.72
N LEU A 181 17.05 -5.51 1.04
CA LEU A 181 15.94 -4.66 1.50
C LEU A 181 15.34 -5.12 2.83
N THR A 182 15.17 -6.43 3.00
CA THR A 182 14.60 -7.03 4.21
C THR A 182 15.47 -6.80 5.46
N GLU A 183 16.77 -6.59 5.26
CA GLU A 183 17.70 -6.25 6.33
C GLU A 183 17.82 -4.74 6.55
N ILE A 184 17.93 -3.96 5.47
CA ILE A 184 18.33 -2.56 5.56
C ILE A 184 17.15 -1.64 5.91
N LEU A 185 15.96 -1.86 5.34
CA LEU A 185 14.83 -0.94 5.51
C LEU A 185 14.33 -0.88 6.96
N PRO A 186 14.17 -2.01 7.69
CA PRO A 186 13.84 -1.97 9.11
C PRO A 186 14.87 -1.20 9.96
N LYS A 187 16.17 -1.35 9.68
CA LYS A 187 17.22 -0.62 10.41
C LYS A 187 17.09 0.89 10.22
N TYR A 188 16.83 1.34 8.99
CA TYR A 188 16.65 2.78 8.74
C TYR A 188 15.31 3.31 9.29
N LEU A 189 14.26 2.49 9.39
CA LEU A 189 13.07 2.87 10.14
C LEU A 189 13.39 3.14 11.62
N ASP A 190 14.18 2.28 12.27
CA ASP A 190 14.61 2.49 13.65
C ASP A 190 15.56 3.68 13.81
N HIS A 191 16.42 3.94 12.82
CA HIS A 191 17.22 5.16 12.78
C HIS A 191 16.35 6.41 12.72
N ALA A 192 15.25 6.41 11.97
CA ALA A 192 14.35 7.57 11.92
C ALA A 192 13.74 7.89 13.29
N LYS A 193 13.47 6.88 14.12
CA LYS A 193 12.95 7.04 15.49
C LYS A 193 13.99 7.66 16.44
N SER A 194 15.27 7.38 16.22
CA SER A 194 16.36 7.77 17.13
C SER A 194 17.15 9.02 16.67
N LEU A 195 17.47 9.10 15.39
CA LEU A 195 18.26 10.17 14.76
C LEU A 195 17.38 11.25 14.10
N GLY A 196 16.09 10.96 13.95
CA GLY A 196 15.14 11.83 13.25
C GLY A 196 15.13 11.61 11.73
N ARG A 197 14.00 12.00 11.13
CA ARG A 197 13.67 11.74 9.71
C ARG A 197 14.74 12.25 8.75
N ASN A 198 15.07 13.54 8.79
CA ASN A 198 15.95 14.16 7.77
C ASN A 198 17.38 13.63 7.81
N GLN A 199 17.92 13.35 9.00
CA GLN A 199 19.25 12.75 9.13
C GLN A 199 19.26 11.34 8.54
N THR A 200 18.22 10.57 8.81
CA THR A 200 18.04 9.22 8.29
C THR A 200 17.89 9.19 6.77
N MET A 201 17.09 10.09 6.17
CA MET A 201 16.94 10.16 4.70
C MET A 201 18.28 10.43 4.00
N ARG A 202 19.08 11.37 4.53
CA ARG A 202 20.41 11.66 3.98
C ARG A 202 21.35 10.46 4.10
N ALA A 203 21.36 9.81 5.25
CA ALA A 203 22.19 8.63 5.49
C ALA A 203 21.79 7.45 4.60
N PHE A 204 20.48 7.25 4.37
CA PHE A 204 19.97 6.21 3.50
C PHE A 204 20.35 6.48 2.04
N ARG A 205 20.11 7.70 1.53
CA ARG A 205 20.50 8.07 0.16
C ARG A 205 22.00 7.94 -0.08
N ALA A 206 22.84 8.34 0.89
CA ALA A 206 24.28 8.15 0.81
C ALA A 206 24.67 6.66 0.75
N TRP A 207 24.00 5.81 1.54
CA TRP A 207 24.21 4.36 1.48
C TRP A 207 23.81 3.77 0.13
N VAL A 208 22.65 4.15 -0.42
CA VAL A 208 22.19 3.70 -1.75
C VAL A 208 23.22 4.05 -2.83
N ARG A 209 23.71 5.30 -2.87
CA ARG A 209 24.75 5.73 -3.82
C ARG A 209 26.04 4.93 -3.72
N ALA A 210 26.38 4.44 -2.53
CA ALA A 210 27.58 3.62 -2.34
C ALA A 210 27.41 2.17 -2.82
N GLN A 211 26.19 1.75 -3.17
CA GLN A 211 25.90 0.41 -3.72
C GLN A 211 25.84 0.38 -5.25
N ILE A 212 25.88 1.54 -5.92
CA ILE A 212 25.71 1.69 -7.38
C ILE A 212 27.06 1.91 -8.04
#